data_AF-A0A4W5M1T3-F1
#
_entry.id   AF-A0A4W5M1T3-F1
#
_cell.length_a   1.000
_cell.length_b   1.000
_cell.length_c   1.000
_cell.angle_alpha   90.00
_cell.angle_beta   90.00
_cell.angle_gamma   90.00
#
_symmetry.space_group_name_H-M   'P 1'
#
loop_
_entity.id
_entity.type
_entity.pdbx_description
1 polymer ?
#
loop_
_entity_poly.entity_id
_entity_poly.type
_entity_poly.pdbx_seq_one_letter_code
_entity_poly.pdbx_strand_id
1 'polypeptide(L)'
;MPDIALQDLSTSVLINDSQENLSAFLHRGLLYTERRQWQQAMFDFEAVIKLDRSVALAHVNLGLIFMLNMGQNYEAIRMFSNALRVDPTYIRGYICRAQAYRNVSI
;
A
#
# COMPACT_ATOMS: atom_id res chain seq x y z
N MET A 1 -12.77 -0.74 18.13
CA MET A 1 -12.50 0.71 18.27
C MET A 1 -11.63 1.20 17.10
N PRO A 2 -12.09 1.09 15.84
CA PRO A 2 -11.26 1.44 14.69
C PRO A 2 -10.99 2.94 14.55
N ASP A 3 -11.81 3.80 15.16
CA ASP A 3 -11.60 5.26 15.16
C ASP A 3 -10.46 5.67 16.10
N ILE A 4 -10.36 5.04 17.27
CA ILE A 4 -9.27 5.28 18.23
C ILE A 4 -7.93 4.82 17.64
N ALA A 5 -7.91 3.65 16.99
CA ALA A 5 -6.70 3.16 16.32
C ALA A 5 -6.19 4.15 15.26
N LEU A 6 -7.09 4.71 14.46
CA LEU A 6 -6.74 5.70 13.44
C LEU A 6 -6.21 7.01 14.06
N GLN A 7 -6.80 7.43 15.18
CA GLN A 7 -6.36 8.61 15.94
C GLN A 7 -4.95 8.42 16.51
N ASP A 8 -4.68 7.28 17.14
CA ASP A 8 -3.37 6.98 17.74
C ASP A 8 -2.28 6.91 16.67
N LEU A 9 -2.55 6.23 15.55
CA LEU A 9 -1.63 6.16 14.43
C LEU A 9 -1.38 7.54 13.81
N SER A 10 -2.40 8.39 13.73
CA SER A 10 -2.25 9.75 13.23
C SER A 10 -1.41 10.63 14.14
N THR A 11 -1.60 10.47 15.45
CA THR A 11 -0.80 11.17 16.46
C THR A 11 0.66 10.69 16.42
N SER A 12 0.88 9.39 16.27
CA SER A 12 2.23 8.82 16.12
C SER A 12 2.97 9.41 14.92
N VAL A 13 2.34 9.42 13.74
CA VAL A 13 2.92 10.01 12.52
C VAL A 13 3.20 11.50 12.69
N LEU A 14 2.33 12.24 13.41
CA LEU A 14 2.55 13.66 13.68
C LEU A 14 3.77 13.90 14.59
N ILE A 15 4.04 12.99 15.53
CA ILE A 15 5.18 13.10 16.46
C ILE A 15 6.50 12.73 15.75
N ASN A 16 6.50 11.70 14.91
CA ASN A 16 7.69 11.24 14.20
C ASN A 16 7.32 10.69 12.81
N ASP A 17 7.76 11.36 11.74
CA ASP A 17 7.54 10.97 10.35
C ASP A 17 8.76 10.29 9.70
N SER A 18 9.77 9.93 10.50
CA SER A 18 10.98 9.27 10.03
C SER A 18 10.81 7.76 9.83
N GLN A 19 11.85 7.14 9.28
CA GLN A 19 11.97 5.69 9.08
C GLN A 19 11.68 4.86 10.34
N GLU A 20 12.00 5.39 11.53
CA GLU A 20 11.77 4.68 12.81
C GLU A 20 10.28 4.44 13.10
N ASN A 21 9.40 5.23 12.49
CA ASN A 21 7.95 5.14 12.67
C ASN A 21 7.21 4.58 11.44
N LEU A 22 7.93 3.87 10.57
CA LEU A 22 7.39 3.33 9.32
C LEU A 22 6.16 2.42 9.53
N SER A 23 6.09 1.71 10.66
CA SER A 23 4.95 0.86 11.00
C SER A 23 3.65 1.66 11.18
N ALA A 24 3.72 2.90 11.70
CA ALA A 24 2.54 3.74 11.89
C ALA A 24 1.92 4.13 10.55
N PHE A 25 2.72 4.55 9.57
CA PHE A 25 2.25 4.79 8.21
C PHE A 25 1.63 3.54 7.60
N LEU A 26 2.32 2.39 7.70
CA LEU A 26 1.84 1.13 7.13
C LEU A 26 0.48 0.73 7.70
N HIS A 27 0.32 0.75 9.02
CA HIS A 27 -0.94 0.39 9.68
C HIS A 27 -2.04 1.40 9.42
N ARG A 28 -1.72 2.71 9.37
CA ARG A 28 -2.70 3.75 9.07
C ARG A 28 -3.20 3.64 7.63
N GLY A 29 -2.31 3.39 6.69
CA GLY A 29 -2.65 3.13 5.29
C GLY A 29 -3.56 1.91 5.11
N LEU A 30 -3.32 0.83 5.88
CA LEU A 30 -4.21 -0.33 5.90
C LEU A 30 -5.61 0.01 6.43
N LEU A 31 -5.73 0.75 7.54
CA LEU A 31 -7.03 1.19 8.05
C LEU A 31 -7.75 2.12 7.08
N TYR A 32 -7.03 3.04 6.43
CA TYR A 32 -7.60 3.88 5.38
C TYR A 32 -8.10 3.05 4.19
N THR A 33 -7.36 1.99 3.81
CA THR A 33 -7.76 1.04 2.77
C THR A 33 -9.06 0.31 3.13
N GLU A 34 -9.17 -0.19 4.36
CA GLU A 34 -10.40 -0.84 4.87
C GLU A 34 -11.61 0.11 4.83
N ARG A 35 -11.38 1.40 5.07
CA ARG A 35 -12.40 2.46 5.00
C ARG A 35 -12.62 3.03 3.60
N ARG A 36 -11.95 2.50 2.58
CA ARG A 36 -11.97 3.03 1.19
C ARG A 36 -11.55 4.51 1.10
N GLN A 37 -10.76 4.99 2.07
CA GLN A 37 -10.15 6.32 2.07
C GLN A 37 -8.86 6.27 1.24
N TRP A 38 -9.03 6.09 -0.08
CA TRP A 38 -7.96 5.69 -0.99
C TRP A 38 -6.83 6.69 -1.09
N GLN A 39 -7.14 8.00 -1.04
CA GLN A 39 -6.14 9.04 -1.17
C GLN A 39 -5.22 9.07 0.05
N GLN A 40 -5.79 8.96 1.26
CA GLN A 40 -5.03 8.90 2.50
C GLN A 40 -4.19 7.62 2.58
N ALA A 41 -4.77 6.48 2.20
CA ALA A 41 -4.05 5.21 2.13
C ALA A 41 -2.86 5.28 1.16
N MET A 42 -3.05 5.91 0.00
CA MET A 42 -2.00 6.09 -1.00
C MET A 42 -0.83 6.89 -0.45
N PHE A 43 -1.11 8.04 0.19
CA PHE A 43 -0.05 8.85 0.81
C PHE A 43 0.76 8.06 1.85
N ASP A 44 0.09 7.26 2.68
CA ASP A 44 0.75 6.45 3.68
C ASP A 44 1.63 5.34 3.06
N PHE A 45 1.15 4.64 2.04
CA PHE A 45 1.97 3.62 1.37
C PHE A 45 3.13 4.22 0.55
N GLU A 46 2.93 5.37 -0.08
CA GLU A 46 4.00 6.11 -0.75
C GLU A 46 5.08 6.57 0.24
N ALA A 47 4.67 7.04 1.43
CA ALA A 47 5.59 7.38 2.50
C ALA A 47 6.40 6.16 2.94
N VAL A 48 5.74 5.01 3.17
CA VAL A 48 6.43 3.75 3.50
C VAL A 48 7.45 3.38 2.42
N ILE A 49 7.09 3.42 1.14
CA ILE A 49 8.00 3.06 0.03
C ILE A 49 9.15 4.06 -0.11
N LYS A 50 8.92 5.35 0.16
CA LYS A 50 9.96 6.39 0.14
C LYS A 50 10.98 6.19 1.24
N LEU A 51 10.51 5.84 2.44
CA LEU A 51 11.31 5.60 3.62
C LEU A 51 12.05 4.24 3.51
N ASP A 52 11.33 3.17 3.17
CA ASP A 52 11.87 1.83 2.96
C ASP A 52 11.24 1.12 1.77
N ARG A 53 12.06 0.92 0.74
CA ARG A 53 11.64 0.25 -0.50
C ARG A 53 11.48 -1.25 -0.34
N SER A 54 11.97 -1.85 0.75
CA SER A 54 11.95 -3.30 1.02
C SER A 54 10.66 -3.79 1.67
N VAL A 55 9.65 -2.92 1.83
CA VAL A 55 8.36 -3.29 2.39
C VAL A 55 7.41 -3.75 1.28
N ALA A 56 7.45 -5.05 0.94
CA ALA A 56 6.63 -5.63 -0.13
C ALA A 56 5.12 -5.38 0.04
N LEU A 57 4.64 -5.38 1.29
CA LEU A 57 3.24 -5.12 1.63
C LEU A 57 2.78 -3.72 1.17
N ALA A 58 3.63 -2.70 1.28
CA ALA A 58 3.28 -1.34 0.86
C ALA A 58 3.12 -1.24 -0.66
N HIS A 59 4.03 -1.86 -1.42
CA HIS A 59 3.91 -1.97 -2.88
C HIS A 59 2.62 -2.68 -3.30
N VAL A 60 2.25 -3.80 -2.66
CA VAL A 60 0.99 -4.49 -2.98
C VAL A 60 -0.23 -3.62 -2.68
N ASN A 61 -0.30 -2.96 -1.52
CA ASN A 61 -1.49 -2.15 -1.23
C ASN A 61 -1.57 -0.90 -2.11
N LEU A 62 -0.44 -0.26 -2.45
CA LEU A 62 -0.44 0.84 -3.42
C LEU A 62 -0.90 0.36 -4.82
N GLY A 63 -0.44 -0.82 -5.25
CA GLY A 63 -0.91 -1.44 -6.49
C GLY A 63 -2.40 -1.75 -6.49
N LEU A 64 -2.95 -2.21 -5.35
CA LEU A 64 -4.39 -2.41 -5.18
C LEU A 64 -5.16 -1.10 -5.30
N ILE A 65 -4.66 0.01 -4.77
CA ILE A 65 -5.30 1.33 -4.91
C ILE A 65 -5.34 1.75 -6.39
N PHE A 66 -4.22 1.65 -7.11
CA PHE A 66 -4.19 1.94 -8.54
C PHE A 66 -5.19 1.09 -9.33
N MET A 67 -5.26 -0.20 -9.04
CA MET A 67 -6.16 -1.13 -9.72
C MET A 67 -7.64 -0.89 -9.38
N LEU A 68 -7.98 -0.81 -8.09
CA LEU A 68 -9.36 -0.87 -7.61
C LEU A 68 -10.05 0.50 -7.54
N ASN A 69 -9.29 1.58 -7.30
CA ASN A 69 -9.84 2.92 -7.19
C ASN A 69 -9.64 3.76 -8.46
N MET A 70 -8.50 3.60 -9.14
CA MET A 70 -8.14 4.47 -10.27
C MET A 70 -8.26 3.81 -11.64
N GLY A 71 -8.46 2.49 -11.71
CA GLY A 71 -8.46 1.73 -12.96
C GLY A 71 -7.10 1.73 -13.68
N GLN A 72 -6.02 2.13 -13.02
CA GLN A 72 -4.68 2.27 -13.58
C GLN A 72 -3.96 0.91 -13.52
N ASN A 73 -4.40 -0.03 -14.34
CA ASN A 73 -3.91 -1.42 -14.29
C ASN A 73 -2.41 -1.57 -14.59
N TYR A 74 -1.84 -0.75 -15.48
CA TYR A 74 -0.39 -0.75 -15.76
C TYR A 74 0.44 -0.33 -14.54
N GLU A 75 -0.02 0.70 -13.82
CA GLU A 75 0.62 1.16 -12.59
C GLU A 75 0.51 0.11 -11.48
N ALA A 76 -0.65 -0.54 -11.37
CA ALA A 76 -0.83 -1.67 -10.47
C ALA A 76 0.15 -2.82 -10.77
N ILE A 77 0.30 -3.22 -12.04
CA ILE A 77 1.27 -4.25 -12.46
C ILE A 77 2.69 -3.87 -12.05
N ARG A 78 3.07 -2.60 -12.22
CA ARG A 78 4.38 -2.08 -11.82
C ARG A 78 4.60 -2.24 -10.32
N MET A 79 3.63 -1.83 -9.51
CA MET A 79 3.71 -1.94 -8.05
C MET A 79 3.75 -3.41 -7.59
N PHE A 80 2.90 -4.29 -8.13
CA PHE A 80 2.97 -5.72 -7.79
C PHE A 80 4.29 -6.36 -8.22
N SER A 81 4.87 -5.92 -9.34
CA SER A 81 6.18 -6.39 -9.77
C SER A 81 7.29 -5.91 -8.85
N ASN A 82 7.21 -4.69 -8.32
CA ASN A 82 8.14 -4.22 -7.30
C ASN A 82 8.03 -5.06 -6.02
N ALA A 83 6.82 -5.35 -5.55
CA ALA A 83 6.61 -6.22 -4.39
C ALA A 83 7.29 -7.59 -4.56
N LEU A 84 7.18 -8.19 -5.75
CA LEU A 84 7.78 -9.50 -6.05
C LEU A 84 9.30 -9.45 -6.30
N ARG A 85 9.86 -8.28 -6.62
CA ARG A 85 11.33 -8.10 -6.60
C ARG A 85 11.87 -8.03 -5.18
N VAL A 86 11.09 -7.45 -4.27
CA VAL A 86 11.42 -7.32 -2.85
C VAL A 86 11.27 -8.66 -2.14
N ASP A 87 10.12 -9.30 -2.31
CA ASP A 87 9.81 -10.63 -1.76
C ASP A 87 9.25 -11.52 -2.87
N PRO A 88 10.10 -12.35 -3.50
CA PRO A 88 9.67 -13.32 -4.52
C PRO A 88 8.71 -14.40 -4.00
N THR A 89 8.53 -14.54 -2.69
CA THR A 89 7.61 -15.52 -2.09
C THR A 89 6.26 -14.91 -1.74
N TYR A 90 6.05 -13.62 -2.01
CA TYR A 90 4.84 -12.90 -1.64
C TYR A 90 3.63 -13.30 -2.49
N ILE A 91 2.93 -14.36 -2.07
CA ILE A 91 1.80 -14.99 -2.78
C ILE A 91 0.76 -13.97 -3.27
N ARG A 92 0.39 -13.01 -2.41
CA ARG A 92 -0.60 -11.98 -2.73
C ARG A 92 -0.16 -11.11 -3.92
N GLY A 93 1.14 -10.84 -4.06
CA GLY A 93 1.70 -10.11 -5.19
C GLY A 93 1.44 -10.80 -6.53
N TYR A 94 1.59 -12.12 -6.60
CA TYR A 94 1.30 -12.90 -7.82
C TYR A 94 -0.19 -12.88 -8.16
N ILE A 95 -1.06 -13.09 -7.16
CA ILE A 95 -2.52 -13.08 -7.36
C ILE A 95 -2.98 -11.72 -7.90
N CYS A 96 -2.56 -10.63 -7.26
CA CYS A 96 -2.97 -9.29 -7.67
C CYS A 96 -2.38 -8.90 -9.03
N ARG A 97 -1.14 -9.29 -9.34
CA ARG A 97 -0.55 -9.03 -10.66
C ARG A 97 -1.25 -9.79 -11.78
N ALA A 98 -1.65 -11.05 -11.54
CA ALA A 98 -2.41 -11.83 -12.51
C ALA A 98 -3.78 -11.17 -12.79
N GLN A 99 -4.46 -10.68 -11.75
CA GLN A 99 -5.71 -9.92 -11.92
C GLN A 99 -5.49 -8.64 -12.74
N ALA A 100 -4.43 -7.89 -12.47
CA ALA A 100 -4.14 -6.67 -13.21
C ALA A 100 -3.79 -6.94 -14.68
N TYR A 101 -3.06 -8.02 -14.99
CA TYR A 101 -2.84 -8.45 -16.38
C TYR A 101 -4.14 -8.83 -17.09
N ARG A 102 -5.05 -9.52 -16.40
CA ARG A 102 -6.37 -9.82 -16.99
C ARG A 102 -7.14 -8.54 -17.33
N ASN A 103 -7.04 -7.49 -16.52
CA ASN A 103 -7.75 -6.24 -16.77
C ASN A 103 -7.21 -5.41 -17.95
N VAL A 104 -5.97 -5.64 -18.42
CA VAL A 104 -5.40 -4.94 -19.60
C VAL A 104 -5.50 -5.75 -20.89
N SER A 105 -5.80 -7.05 -20.79
CA SER A 105 -5.87 -7.97 -21.94
C SER A 105 -7.29 -8.13 -22.49
N ILE A 106 -8.22 -7.26 -22.11
CA ILE A 106 -9.64 -7.29 -22.52
C ILE A 106 -9.94 -6.01 -23.31
#